data_AF-A0A2G6IXH3-F1
#
_entry.id   AF-A0A2G6IXH3-F1
#
_cell.length_a   1.000
_cell.length_b   1.000
_cell.length_c   1.000
_cell.angle_alpha   90.00
_cell.angle_beta   90.00
_cell.angle_gamma   90.00
#
_symmetry.space_group_name_H-M   'P 1'
#
loop_
_entity.id
_entity.type
_entity.pdbx_description
1 polymer ?
#
loop_
_entity_poly.entity_id
_entity_poly.type
_entity_poly.pdbx_seq_one_letter_code
_entity_poly.pdbx_strand_id
1 'polypeptide(L)'
;MGDSAAGPGDAGDASGCQPLDELMVIECDEIWRHVRYWSDWTDAACPTWYTHGTDSYPTLEALTADLSCDPACLLRATNAVTVLTCDGNRTGYEVYEGGDGCGGPIYGTPIGLLEDLCDWPARSCNCDQE
;
A
#
# COMPACT_ATOMS: atom_id res chain seq x y z
N MET A 1 -16.85 6.91 35.94
CA MET A 1 -17.32 7.36 34.61
C MET A 1 -16.05 7.70 33.85
N GLY A 2 -15.48 6.70 33.18
CA GLY A 2 -14.24 6.86 32.42
C GLY A 2 -14.62 7.19 30.98
N ASP A 3 -14.24 8.38 30.54
CA ASP A 3 -14.17 8.78 29.14
C ASP A 3 -13.22 7.81 28.41
N SER A 4 -13.78 6.93 27.59
CA SER A 4 -13.04 6.29 26.50
C SER A 4 -13.49 6.99 25.23
N ALA A 5 -12.83 8.10 24.91
CA ALA A 5 -12.82 8.61 23.55
C ALA A 5 -12.15 7.53 22.69
N ALA A 6 -12.95 6.77 21.93
CA ALA A 6 -12.42 5.90 20.90
C ALA A 6 -11.75 6.80 19.85
N GLY A 7 -10.42 6.78 19.82
CA GLY A 7 -9.64 7.31 18.70
C GLY A 7 -9.86 6.45 17.45
N PRO A 8 -9.32 6.86 16.29
CA PRO A 8 -9.35 6.04 15.09
C PRO A 8 -8.62 4.72 15.38
N GLY A 9 -9.38 3.64 15.58
CA GLY A 9 -8.80 2.37 16.02
C GLY A 9 -9.74 1.54 16.88
N ASP A 10 -10.78 1.00 16.26
CA ASP A 10 -11.34 -0.28 16.72
C ASP A 10 -11.50 -1.15 15.46
N ALA A 11 -10.38 -1.58 14.90
CA ALA A 11 -10.38 -2.73 14.00
C ALA A 11 -10.88 -3.89 14.87
N GLY A 12 -12.09 -4.37 14.62
CA GLY A 12 -12.82 -5.28 15.51
C GLY A 12 -12.04 -6.53 15.92
N ASP A 13 -12.56 -7.26 16.90
CA ASP A 13 -11.91 -8.46 17.44
C ASP A 13 -11.54 -9.47 16.33
N ALA A 14 -10.25 -9.52 16.00
CA ALA A 14 -9.67 -10.42 15.01
C ALA A 14 -9.16 -11.74 15.65
N SER A 15 -9.52 -12.02 16.90
CA SER A 15 -9.08 -13.25 17.57
C SER A 15 -9.60 -14.49 16.83
N GLY A 16 -8.67 -15.35 16.42
CA GLY A 16 -8.98 -16.56 15.64
C GLY A 16 -8.94 -16.38 14.11
N CYS A 17 -8.79 -15.15 13.62
CA CYS A 17 -8.60 -14.89 12.19
C CYS A 17 -7.13 -15.10 11.75
N GLN A 18 -6.95 -15.43 10.48
CA GLN A 18 -5.68 -15.49 9.76
C GLN A 18 -5.60 -14.31 8.78
N PRO A 19 -5.19 -13.12 9.27
CA PRO A 19 -5.18 -11.93 8.44
C PRO A 19 -4.16 -12.06 7.32
N LEU A 20 -4.65 -11.94 6.09
CA LEU A 20 -3.90 -11.64 4.88
C LEU A 20 -3.83 -10.13 4.72
N ASP A 21 -2.64 -9.61 4.50
CA ASP A 21 -2.44 -8.24 4.07
C ASP A 21 -2.24 -8.14 2.56
N GLU A 22 -3.07 -7.34 1.92
CA GLU A 22 -2.92 -6.94 0.53
C GLU A 22 -2.30 -5.55 0.48
N LEU A 23 -1.07 -5.45 -0.06
CA LEU A 23 -0.42 -4.17 -0.29
C LEU A 23 -1.01 -3.51 -1.53
N MET A 24 -1.41 -2.25 -1.37
CA MET A 24 -2.02 -1.42 -2.39
C MET A 24 -1.37 -0.04 -2.40
N VAL A 25 -1.65 0.73 -3.45
CA VAL A 25 -1.30 2.15 -3.49
C VAL A 25 -2.54 2.97 -3.80
N ILE A 26 -2.60 4.17 -3.25
CA ILE A 26 -3.69 5.12 -3.49
C ILE A 26 -3.13 6.53 -3.68
N GLU A 27 -3.76 7.30 -4.55
CA GLU A 27 -3.40 8.70 -4.78
C GLU A 27 -4.06 9.60 -3.72
N CYS A 28 -3.24 10.40 -3.03
CA CYS A 28 -3.68 11.37 -2.04
C CYS A 28 -2.91 12.68 -2.23
N ASP A 29 -3.63 13.77 -2.48
CA ASP A 29 -3.05 15.08 -2.82
C ASP A 29 -1.96 14.99 -3.92
N GLU A 30 -2.26 14.31 -5.03
CA GLU A 30 -1.34 14.09 -6.17
C GLU A 30 -0.07 13.27 -5.83
N ILE A 31 -0.08 12.56 -4.69
CA ILE A 31 1.03 11.71 -4.25
C ILE A 31 0.53 10.29 -3.98
N TRP A 32 1.22 9.30 -4.55
CA TRP A 32 0.96 7.89 -4.29
C TRP A 32 1.43 7.45 -2.91
N ARG A 33 0.58 6.73 -2.17
CA ARG A 33 0.87 6.21 -0.83
C ARG A 33 0.57 4.73 -0.73
N HIS A 34 1.42 3.99 -0.01
CA HIS A 34 1.14 2.60 0.33
C HIS A 34 0.05 2.51 1.39
N VAL A 35 -0.95 1.67 1.13
CA VAL A 35 -1.98 1.30 2.10
C VAL A 35 -2.08 -0.22 2.12
N ARG A 36 -2.42 -0.80 3.27
CA ARG A 36 -2.69 -2.24 3.36
C ARG A 36 -4.16 -2.48 3.60
N TYR A 37 -4.72 -3.47 2.92
CA TYR A 37 -6.03 -4.01 3.22
C TYR A 37 -5.88 -5.37 3.89
N TRP A 38 -6.50 -5.49 5.06
CA TRP A 38 -6.47 -6.67 5.88
C TRP A 38 -7.79 -7.41 5.71
N SER A 39 -7.69 -8.69 5.38
CA SER A 39 -8.84 -9.58 5.22
C SER A 39 -8.45 -11.00 5.61
N ASP A 40 -9.43 -11.86 5.85
CA ASP A 40 -9.16 -13.30 6.01
C ASP A 40 -9.47 -14.00 4.69
N TRP A 41 -8.56 -14.87 4.24
CA TRP A 41 -8.72 -15.59 2.97
C TRP A 41 -9.59 -16.87 3.12
N THR A 42 -9.92 -17.26 4.35
CA THR A 42 -10.65 -18.48 4.71
C THR A 42 -12.04 -18.24 5.30
N ASP A 43 -12.23 -17.16 6.06
CA ASP A 43 -13.47 -16.86 6.77
C ASP A 43 -13.94 -15.42 6.53
N ALA A 44 -15.02 -15.27 5.77
CA ALA A 44 -15.62 -13.97 5.48
C ALA A 44 -16.29 -13.30 6.71
N ALA A 45 -16.44 -14.01 7.83
CA ALA A 45 -16.93 -13.43 9.08
C ALA A 45 -15.85 -12.62 9.81
N CYS A 46 -14.57 -12.82 9.48
CA CYS A 46 -13.48 -12.03 10.02
C CYS A 46 -13.57 -10.58 9.57
N PRO A 47 -13.29 -9.60 10.45
CA PRO A 47 -13.33 -8.20 10.10
C PRO A 47 -12.30 -7.88 9.01
N THR A 48 -12.64 -6.91 8.17
CA THR A 48 -11.71 -6.33 7.20
C THR A 48 -11.43 -4.89 7.60
N TRP A 49 -10.22 -4.42 7.34
CA TRP A 49 -9.84 -3.04 7.65
C TRP A 49 -8.67 -2.60 6.78
N TYR A 50 -8.40 -1.30 6.78
CA TYR A 50 -7.29 -0.70 6.07
C TYR A 50 -6.28 -0.13 7.07
N THR A 51 -5.01 -0.06 6.68
CA THR A 51 -3.98 0.62 7.47
C THR A 51 -3.08 1.49 6.60
N HIS A 52 -2.65 2.62 7.15
CA HIS A 52 -1.59 3.46 6.61
C HIS A 52 -0.62 3.82 7.75
N GLY A 53 0.64 3.42 7.63
CA GLY A 53 1.59 3.54 8.74
C GLY A 53 1.13 2.74 9.96
N THR A 54 0.90 3.42 11.08
CA THR A 54 0.39 2.83 12.33
C THR A 54 -1.12 2.96 12.50
N ASP A 55 -1.78 3.72 11.63
CA ASP A 55 -3.20 4.05 11.75
C ASP A 55 -4.08 2.99 11.10
N SER A 56 -5.25 2.75 11.67
CA SER A 56 -6.21 1.72 11.23
C SER A 56 -7.58 2.33 10.94
N TYR A 57 -8.21 1.88 9.85
CA TYR A 57 -9.46 2.41 9.34
C TYR A 57 -10.44 1.27 9.04
N PRO A 58 -11.69 1.33 9.52
CA PRO A 58 -12.65 0.25 9.34
C PRO A 58 -13.17 0.13 7.89
N THR A 59 -13.06 1.20 7.10
CA THR A 59 -13.54 1.25 5.70
C THR A 59 -12.56 2.02 4.82
N LEU A 60 -12.64 1.80 3.51
CA LEU A 60 -11.90 2.60 2.53
C LEU A 60 -12.28 4.08 2.62
N GLU A 61 -13.58 4.38 2.78
CA GLU A 61 -14.09 5.75 2.91
C GLU A 61 -13.48 6.49 4.12
N ALA A 62 -13.32 5.81 5.26
CA ALA A 62 -12.67 6.40 6.43
C ALA A 62 -11.19 6.70 6.17
N LEU A 63 -10.48 5.79 5.51
CA LEU A 63 -9.09 6.01 5.11
C LEU A 63 -8.95 7.17 4.12
N THR A 64 -9.77 7.21 3.07
CA THR A 64 -9.66 8.25 2.04
C THR A 64 -10.09 9.62 2.54
N ALA A 65 -11.06 9.69 3.46
CA ALA A 65 -11.44 10.94 4.11
C ALA A 65 -10.33 11.50 5.01
N ASP A 66 -9.65 10.63 5.78
CA ASP A 66 -8.57 11.06 6.69
C ASP A 66 -7.33 11.53 5.92
N LEU A 67 -6.94 10.76 4.89
CA LEU A 67 -5.73 11.04 4.10
C LEU A 67 -5.97 11.96 2.90
N SER A 68 -7.21 12.42 2.67
CA SER A 68 -7.60 13.21 1.48
C SER A 68 -7.25 12.53 0.15
N CYS A 69 -7.58 11.24 0.05
CA CYS A 69 -7.29 10.42 -1.15
C CYS A 69 -8.49 10.32 -2.10
N ASP A 70 -8.20 10.02 -3.36
CA ASP A 70 -9.23 9.62 -4.32
C ASP A 70 -9.47 8.10 -4.24
N PRO A 71 -10.64 7.63 -3.75
CA PRO A 71 -10.95 6.21 -3.69
C PRO A 71 -11.05 5.54 -5.07
N ALA A 72 -11.26 6.30 -6.16
CA ALA A 72 -11.23 5.76 -7.51
C ALA A 72 -9.81 5.35 -7.94
N CYS A 73 -8.79 5.95 -7.31
CA CYS A 73 -7.37 5.74 -7.60
C CYS A 73 -6.69 4.78 -6.64
N LEU A 74 -7.42 3.77 -6.18
CA LEU A 74 -6.86 2.64 -5.46
C LEU A 74 -6.36 1.57 -6.44
N LEU A 75 -5.06 1.33 -6.45
CA LEU A 75 -4.39 0.34 -7.29
C LEU A 75 -3.91 -0.85 -6.47
N ARG A 76 -3.98 -2.05 -7.06
CA ARG A 76 -3.56 -3.31 -6.42
C ARG A 76 -2.28 -3.81 -7.07
N ALA A 77 -1.43 -4.47 -6.29
CA ALA A 77 -0.25 -5.13 -6.83
C ALA A 77 -0.69 -6.28 -7.78
N THR A 78 -0.24 -6.23 -9.04
CA THR A 78 -0.56 -7.25 -10.05
C THR A 78 0.62 -8.15 -10.36
N ASN A 79 1.83 -7.60 -10.35
CA ASN A 79 3.06 -8.30 -10.69
C ASN A 79 4.18 -7.92 -9.73
N ALA A 80 5.04 -8.88 -9.42
CA ALA A 80 6.28 -8.65 -8.70
C ALA A 80 7.45 -9.19 -9.52
N VAL A 81 8.40 -8.33 -9.84
CA VAL A 81 9.60 -8.66 -10.59
C VAL A 81 10.78 -8.71 -9.64
N THR A 82 11.41 -9.87 -9.55
CA THR A 82 12.71 -10.02 -8.88
C THR A 82 13.82 -10.08 -9.92
N VAL A 83 14.85 -9.26 -9.74
CA VAL A 83 16.10 -9.28 -10.49
C VAL A 83 17.20 -9.86 -9.59
N LEU A 84 17.87 -10.90 -10.08
CA LEU A 84 19.09 -11.44 -9.49
C LEU A 84 20.26 -10.99 -10.34
N THR A 85 21.16 -10.24 -9.72
CA THR A 85 22.39 -9.75 -10.35
C THR A 85 23.49 -10.82 -10.28
N CYS A 86 24.49 -10.75 -11.15
CA CYS A 86 25.56 -11.75 -11.23
C CYS A 86 26.44 -11.84 -9.98
N ASP A 87 26.52 -10.75 -9.21
CA ASP A 87 27.16 -10.62 -7.90
C ASP A 87 26.28 -11.14 -6.75
N GLY A 88 25.09 -11.67 -7.06
CA GLY A 88 24.20 -12.32 -6.09
C GLY A 88 23.26 -11.36 -5.37
N ASN A 89 23.27 -10.08 -5.70
CA ASN A 89 22.34 -9.11 -5.13
C ASN A 89 20.93 -9.31 -5.72
N ARG A 90 19.93 -9.34 -4.84
CA ARG A 90 18.52 -9.42 -5.21
C ARG A 90 17.89 -8.04 -5.09
N THR A 91 17.32 -7.57 -6.19
CA THR A 91 16.53 -6.34 -6.24
C THR A 91 15.23 -6.62 -6.99
N GLY A 92 14.30 -5.67 -7.06
CA GLY A 92 13.03 -5.89 -7.73
C GLY A 92 12.08 -4.72 -7.62
N TYR A 93 10.94 -4.86 -8.29
CA TYR A 93 9.86 -3.91 -8.22
C TYR A 93 8.51 -4.63 -8.29
N GLU A 94 7.50 -3.96 -7.78
CA GLU A 94 6.09 -4.36 -7.86
C GLU A 94 5.37 -3.43 -8.83
N VAL A 95 4.41 -3.95 -9.57
CA VAL A 95 3.55 -3.17 -10.46
C VAL A 95 2.17 -3.09 -9.83
N TYR A 96 1.67 -1.88 -9.68
CA TYR A 96 0.35 -1.58 -9.17
C TYR A 96 -0.53 -1.07 -10.30
N GLU A 97 -1.66 -1.74 -10.51
CA GLU A 97 -2.62 -1.44 -11.57
C GLU A 97 -4.04 -1.56 -11.01
N GLY A 98 -5.01 -0.92 -11.66
CA GLY A 98 -6.38 -0.78 -11.17
C GLY A 98 -6.87 0.64 -11.39
N GLY A 99 -8.08 0.97 -10.91
CA GLY A 99 -8.63 2.33 -10.98
C GLY A 99 -8.73 2.90 -12.40
N ASP A 100 -9.85 2.65 -13.09
CA ASP A 100 -10.09 3.26 -14.40
C ASP A 100 -9.96 4.79 -14.31
N GLY A 101 -9.01 5.36 -15.06
CA GLY A 101 -8.79 6.81 -15.12
C GLY A 101 -7.71 7.38 -14.19
N CYS A 102 -7.05 6.55 -13.37
CA CYS A 102 -6.10 6.99 -12.34
C CYS A 102 -4.63 6.99 -12.76
N GLY A 103 -4.34 7.46 -13.98
CA GLY A 103 -2.99 7.47 -14.53
C GLY A 103 -2.50 6.12 -15.04
N GLY A 104 -1.19 5.98 -15.21
CA GLY A 104 -0.52 4.75 -15.63
C GLY A 104 -0.24 3.79 -14.46
N PRO A 105 0.45 2.66 -14.71
CA PRO A 105 0.89 1.79 -13.63
C PRO A 105 1.83 2.52 -12.67
N ILE A 106 1.76 2.17 -11.39
CA ILE A 106 2.70 2.66 -10.37
C ILE A 106 3.66 1.54 -10.02
N TYR A 107 4.94 1.89 -9.88
CA TYR A 107 6.02 0.96 -9.61
C TYR A 107 6.51 1.11 -8.18
N GLY A 108 6.31 0.08 -7.35
CA GLY A 108 6.91 -0.01 -6.03
C GLY A 108 8.33 -0.53 -6.14
N THR A 109 9.29 0.28 -5.71
CA THR A 109 10.73 -0.06 -5.74
C THR A 109 11.35 0.12 -4.35
N PRO A 110 12.59 -0.34 -4.10
CA PRO A 110 13.27 -0.11 -2.83
C PRO A 110 13.47 1.37 -2.47
N ILE A 111 13.37 2.28 -3.45
CA ILE A 111 13.50 3.73 -3.24
C ILE A 111 12.15 4.44 -3.10
N GLY A 112 11.03 3.72 -3.21
CA GLY A 112 9.67 4.25 -3.13
C GLY A 112 8.82 3.96 -4.36
N LEU A 113 7.70 4.68 -4.45
CA LEU A 113 6.73 4.60 -5.55
C LEU A 113 7.15 5.52 -6.70
N LEU A 114 7.08 5.01 -7.93
CA LEU A 114 7.44 5.73 -9.15
C LEU A 114 6.32 5.58 -10.19
N GLU A 115 6.03 6.65 -10.93
CA GLU A 115 5.11 6.61 -12.08
C GLU A 115 5.80 6.12 -13.36
N ASP A 116 7.13 6.27 -13.43
CA ASP A 116 7.96 5.76 -14.52
C ASP A 116 9.09 4.90 -13.94
N LEU A 117 9.11 3.62 -14.32
CA LEU A 117 10.16 2.70 -13.90
C LEU A 117 11.56 3.14 -14.39
N CYS A 118 11.64 3.93 -15.47
CA CYS A 118 12.90 4.48 -15.98
C CYS A 118 13.57 5.44 -14.99
N ASP A 119 12.82 6.03 -14.06
CA ASP A 119 13.38 6.86 -12.99
C ASP A 119 14.20 6.04 -11.99
N TRP A 120 13.94 4.74 -11.88
CA TRP A 120 14.59 3.89 -10.90
C TRP A 120 16.11 3.79 -11.10
N PRO A 121 16.64 3.43 -12.29
CA PRO A 121 18.08 3.47 -12.54
C PRO A 121 18.65 4.88 -12.39
N ALA A 122 17.95 5.93 -12.85
CA ALA A 122 18.42 7.31 -12.71
C ALA A 122 18.61 7.75 -11.24
N ARG A 123 17.72 7.28 -10.34
CA ARG A 123 17.77 7.57 -8.90
C ARG A 123 18.68 6.62 -8.12
N SER A 124 18.92 5.40 -8.62
CA SER A 124 19.80 4.42 -7.98
C SER A 124 21.27 4.49 -8.41
N CYS A 125 21.58 5.10 -9.57
CA CYS A 125 22.95 5.33 -10.03
C CYS A 125 23.68 6.49 -9.32
N ASN A 126 23.03 7.22 -8.41
CA ASN A 126 23.66 8.31 -7.64
C ASN A 126 24.32 7.86 -6.33
N CYS A 127 24.59 6.57 -6.14
CA CYS A 127 25.16 6.06 -4.89
C CYS A 127 26.70 6.15 -4.76
N ASP A 128 27.43 6.71 -5.74
CA ASP A 128 28.90 6.87 -5.66
C ASP A 128 29.39 8.28 -6.06
N GLN A 129 28.71 9.33 -5.58
CA GLN A 129 29.33 10.66 -5.47
C GLN A 129 29.18 11.21 -4.05
N GLU A 130 29.94 10.66 -3.11
CA GLU A 130 30.60 11.35 -1.99
C GLU A 130 31.62 10.45 -1.29
#